data_AF-A0A7S4DN35-F1
#
_entry.id   AF-A0A7S4DN35-F1
#
_cell.length_a   1.000
_cell.length_b   1.000
_cell.length_c   1.000
_cell.angle_alpha   90.00
_cell.angle_beta   90.00
_cell.angle_gamma   90.00
#
_symmetry.space_group_name_H-M   'P 1'
#
loop_
_entity.id
_entity.type
_entity.pdbx_description
1 polymer ?
#
loop_
_entity_poly.entity_id
_entity_poly.type
_entity_poly.pdbx_seq_one_letter_code
_entity_poly.pdbx_strand_id
1 'polypeptide(L)'
;MSRSIVSRSLIAFCFLLVLWPSPGRTPGKRYLNENAVRARAGLLMLTAVAVVIVLLQIENPRFLIYTVAPVAGWDMLSGAIFGLTPFAPYGIAGTLLAWGKAPEWKPAGPKRFAWTLGFFMVCICVVMGALRLRIGTVAVC
;
A
#
# COMPACT_ATOMS: atom_id res chain seq x y z
N MET A 1 28.40 -8.09 -21.14
CA MET A 1 27.20 -8.59 -21.83
C MET A 1 26.46 -9.51 -20.85
N SER A 2 25.61 -9.01 -19.95
CA SER A 2 24.15 -9.12 -20.12
C SER A 2 23.45 -8.32 -19.00
N ARG A 3 23.20 -7.03 -19.23
CA ARG A 3 22.32 -6.19 -18.37
C ARG A 3 20.86 -6.19 -18.89
N SER A 4 20.60 -6.79 -20.04
CA SER A 4 19.30 -6.77 -20.73
C SER A 4 18.35 -7.91 -20.33
N ILE A 5 18.85 -9.00 -19.71
CA ILE A 5 18.00 -10.10 -19.20
C ILE A 5 17.41 -9.80 -17.81
N VAL A 6 18.06 -8.96 -17.01
CA VAL A 6 17.60 -8.62 -15.64
C VAL A 6 16.28 -7.84 -15.66
N SER A 7 16.04 -7.03 -16.70
CA SER A 7 14.84 -6.18 -16.81
C SER A 7 13.57 -6.97 -17.13
N ARG A 8 13.64 -8.03 -17.95
CA ARG A 8 12.48 -8.88 -18.27
C ARG A 8 12.18 -9.89 -17.15
N SER A 9 13.18 -10.25 -16.36
CA SER A 9 13.00 -11.08 -15.17
C SER A 9 12.40 -10.33 -13.99
N LEU A 10 12.51 -9.00 -13.88
CA LEU A 10 12.02 -8.26 -12.70
C LEU A 10 10.51 -8.42 -12.47
N ILE A 11 9.70 -8.47 -13.54
CA ILE A 11 8.24 -8.64 -13.44
C ILE A 11 7.88 -10.08 -13.03
N ALA A 12 8.59 -11.09 -13.59
CA ALA A 12 8.44 -12.49 -13.20
C ALA A 12 8.97 -12.75 -11.77
N PHE A 13 10.00 -12.02 -11.34
CA PHE A 13 10.55 -12.07 -9.98
C PHE A 13 9.63 -11.37 -8.96
N CYS A 14 8.93 -10.31 -9.38
CA CYS A 14 7.88 -9.67 -8.59
C CYS A 14 6.70 -10.63 -8.33
N PHE A 15 6.42 -11.52 -9.28
CA PHE A 15 5.48 -12.64 -9.10
C PHE A 15 6.02 -13.73 -8.16
N LEU A 16 7.32 -14.07 -8.23
CA LEU A 16 7.98 -14.98 -7.27
C LEU A 16 8.02 -14.44 -5.83
N LEU A 17 7.96 -13.11 -5.65
CA LEU A 17 7.83 -12.48 -4.34
C LEU A 17 6.41 -12.53 -3.75
N VAL A 18 5.37 -12.81 -4.55
CA VAL A 18 3.98 -13.05 -4.08
C VAL A 18 3.91 -14.29 -3.20
N LEU A 19 4.78 -15.26 -3.47
CA LEU A 19 4.87 -16.52 -2.76
C LEU A 19 6.33 -16.83 -2.49
N TRP A 20 7.03 -15.95 -1.77
CA TRP A 20 8.29 -16.40 -1.18
C TRP A 20 7.95 -17.65 -0.35
N PRO A 21 8.47 -18.84 -0.74
CA PRO A 21 8.06 -20.08 -0.15
C PRO A 21 8.50 -20.04 1.30
N SER A 22 7.53 -20.03 2.21
CA SER A 22 7.91 -20.10 3.60
C SER A 22 8.20 -21.53 3.99
N PRO A 23 9.35 -21.77 4.62
CA PRO A 23 9.60 -23.06 5.23
C PRO A 23 8.64 -23.25 6.42
N GLY A 24 8.03 -24.44 6.48
CA GLY A 24 7.31 -25.00 7.65
C GLY A 24 6.09 -24.25 8.15
N ARG A 25 4.86 -24.63 7.74
CA ARG A 25 3.62 -24.03 8.27
C ARG A 25 2.44 -24.98 8.33
N THR A 26 1.56 -24.71 9.28
CA THR A 26 0.24 -25.34 9.43
C THR A 26 -0.60 -25.08 8.17
N PRO A 27 -1.18 -26.15 7.57
CA PRO A 27 -2.04 -25.99 6.39
C PRO A 27 -3.23 -25.08 6.72
N GLY A 28 -3.51 -24.11 5.83
CA GLY A 28 -4.66 -23.21 5.92
C GLY A 28 -4.37 -21.78 6.42
N LYS A 29 -3.21 -21.50 7.04
CA LYS A 29 -2.85 -20.13 7.45
C LYS A 29 -1.88 -19.48 6.46
N ARG A 30 -2.26 -18.32 5.92
CA ARG A 30 -1.35 -17.44 5.17
C ARG A 30 -0.47 -16.65 6.15
N TYR A 31 0.76 -16.40 5.74
CA TYR A 31 1.75 -15.66 6.51
C TYR A 31 2.56 -14.81 5.55
N LEU A 32 3.08 -13.71 6.06
CA LEU A 32 3.76 -12.67 5.32
C LEU A 32 5.13 -12.40 5.94
N ASN A 33 6.04 -11.86 5.13
CA ASN A 33 7.32 -11.37 5.61
C ASN A 33 7.10 -10.07 6.39
N GLU A 34 7.41 -10.11 7.68
CA GLU A 34 7.25 -8.99 8.60
C GLU A 34 8.13 -7.78 8.22
N ASN A 35 9.35 -8.03 7.73
CA ASN A 35 10.26 -6.95 7.33
C ASN A 35 9.70 -6.14 6.16
N ALA A 36 9.11 -6.82 5.17
CA ALA A 36 8.48 -6.16 4.03
C ALA A 36 7.17 -5.45 4.42
N VAL A 37 6.40 -6.01 5.35
CA VAL A 37 5.19 -5.35 5.90
C VAL A 37 5.57 -4.06 6.63
N ARG A 38 6.64 -4.08 7.43
CA ARG A 38 7.15 -2.89 8.13
C ARG A 38 7.68 -1.83 7.18
N ALA A 39 8.41 -2.23 6.14
CA ALA A 39 8.87 -1.32 5.11
C ALA A 39 7.70 -0.65 4.37
N ARG A 40 6.65 -1.41 4.02
CA ARG A 40 5.39 -0.86 3.46
C ARG A 40 4.74 0.15 4.40
N ALA A 41 4.64 -0.17 5.70
CA ALA A 41 4.07 0.74 6.68
C ALA A 41 4.88 2.04 6.81
N GLY A 42 6.21 1.94 6.78
CA GLY A 42 7.10 3.11 6.77
C GLY A 42 6.91 3.98 5.53
N LEU A 43 6.77 3.38 4.35
CA LEU A 43 6.48 4.12 3.10
C LEU A 43 5.14 4.86 3.18
N LEU A 44 4.09 4.20 3.67
CA LEU A 44 2.77 4.82 3.85
C LEU A 44 2.84 5.99 4.85
N MET A 45 3.63 5.86 5.93
CA MET A 45 3.85 6.96 6.88
C MET A 45 4.56 8.14 6.22
N LEU A 46 5.61 7.90 5.43
CA LEU A 46 6.31 8.96 4.69
C LEU A 46 5.37 9.68 3.72
N THR A 47 4.50 8.94 3.02
CA THR A 47 3.51 9.56 2.14
C THR A 47 2.50 10.39 2.90
N ALA A 48 2.06 9.96 4.09
CA ALA A 48 1.16 10.74 4.93
C ALA A 48 1.81 12.04 5.40
N VAL A 49 3.07 12.01 5.82
CA VAL A 49 3.83 13.22 6.20
C VAL A 49 4.00 14.15 5.00
N ALA A 50 4.37 13.62 3.83
CA ALA A 50 4.50 14.41 2.61
C ALA A 50 3.18 15.07 2.22
N VAL A 51 2.05 14.36 2.33
CA VAL A 51 0.71 14.92 2.12
C VAL A 51 0.43 16.09 3.05
N VAL A 52 0.72 15.95 4.35
CA VAL A 52 0.49 17.03 5.32
C VAL A 52 1.31 18.26 4.95
N ILE A 53 2.60 18.10 4.61
CA ILE A 53 3.46 19.21 4.18
C ILE A 53 2.89 19.87 2.92
N VAL A 54 2.48 19.08 1.93
CA VAL A 54 1.88 19.60 0.69
C VAL A 54 0.59 20.36 0.98
N LEU A 55 -0.26 19.88 1.88
CA LEU A 55 -1.48 20.59 2.28
C LEU A 55 -1.20 21.90 3.01
N LEU A 56 -0.11 21.98 3.78
CA LEU A 56 0.30 23.20 4.47
C LEU A 56 0.93 24.25 3.53
N GLN A 57 1.39 23.83 2.35
CA GLN A 57 2.02 24.73 1.36
C GLN A 57 1.07 25.07 0.21
N ILE A 58 0.20 24.13 -0.15
CA ILE A 58 -0.74 24.22 -1.25
C ILE A 58 -2.13 24.07 -0.63
N GLU A 59 -2.84 25.19 -0.50
CA GLU A 59 -4.22 25.27 0.03
C GLU A 59 -5.26 24.63 -0.92
N ASN A 60 -4.89 23.58 -1.67
CA ASN A 60 -5.73 22.92 -2.64
C ASN A 60 -6.08 21.50 -2.18
N PRO A 61 -7.17 21.31 -1.40
CA PRO A 61 -7.58 20.01 -0.87
C PRO A 61 -8.00 19.02 -1.97
N ARG A 62 -8.23 19.50 -3.20
CA ARG A 62 -8.60 18.65 -4.34
C ARG A 62 -7.48 17.70 -4.73
N PHE A 63 -6.22 18.12 -4.61
CA PHE A 63 -5.07 17.28 -4.94
C PHE A 63 -5.05 16.00 -4.10
N LEU A 64 -5.25 16.11 -2.79
CA LEU A 64 -5.31 14.96 -1.88
C LEU A 64 -6.42 13.97 -2.26
N ILE A 65 -7.63 14.48 -2.49
CA ILE A 65 -8.83 13.65 -2.71
C ILE A 65 -8.74 12.88 -4.04
N TYR A 66 -8.23 13.49 -5.11
CA TYR A 66 -8.22 12.86 -6.43
C TYR A 66 -6.97 12.05 -6.73
N THR A 67 -5.85 12.27 -6.03
CA THR A 67 -4.58 11.59 -6.34
C THR A 67 -4.15 10.62 -5.24
N VAL A 68 -3.89 11.10 -4.03
CA VAL A 68 -3.25 10.28 -2.99
C VAL A 68 -4.25 9.35 -2.32
N ALA A 69 -5.46 9.82 -2.02
CA ALA A 69 -6.49 9.01 -1.37
C ALA A 69 -6.86 7.73 -2.15
N PRO A 70 -7.13 7.77 -3.48
CA PRO A 70 -7.44 6.56 -4.24
C PRO A 70 -6.23 5.61 -4.34
N VAL A 71 -5.00 6.13 -4.43
CA VAL A 71 -3.78 5.29 -4.43
C VAL A 71 -3.59 4.58 -3.09
N ALA A 72 -3.76 5.31 -1.98
CA ALA A 72 -3.69 4.74 -0.63
C ALA A 72 -4.81 3.71 -0.39
N GLY A 73 -6.04 4.02 -0.82
CA GLY A 73 -7.17 3.11 -0.75
C GLY A 73 -6.94 1.83 -1.54
N TRP A 74 -6.44 1.95 -2.78
CA TRP A 74 -6.11 0.82 -3.63
C TRP A 74 -5.02 -0.08 -3.01
N ASP A 75 -3.99 0.51 -2.42
CA ASP A 75 -2.94 -0.24 -1.73
C ASP A 75 -3.49 -1.01 -0.51
N MET A 76 -4.36 -0.40 0.28
CA MET A 76 -5.01 -1.07 1.41
C MET A 76 -5.94 -2.22 0.96
N LEU A 77 -6.72 -2.01 -0.09
CA LEU A 77 -7.63 -3.01 -0.65
C LEU A 77 -6.87 -4.21 -1.24
N SER A 78 -5.89 -3.95 -2.11
CA SER A 78 -5.03 -4.99 -2.67
C SER A 78 -4.25 -5.73 -1.58
N GLY A 79 -3.84 -5.01 -0.53
CA GLY A 79 -3.33 -5.54 0.73
C GLY A 79 -4.25 -6.59 1.37
N ALA A 80 -5.50 -6.22 1.60
CA ALA A 80 -6.48 -7.07 2.26
C ALA A 80 -6.78 -8.36 1.49
N ILE A 81 -6.95 -8.25 0.17
CA ILE A 81 -7.34 -9.38 -0.71
C ILE A 81 -6.13 -10.30 -0.97
N PHE A 82 -5.08 -9.73 -1.54
CA PHE A 82 -3.95 -10.48 -2.09
C PHE A 82 -2.79 -10.58 -1.10
N GLY A 83 -2.49 -9.51 -0.37
CA GLY A 83 -1.33 -9.44 0.53
C GLY A 83 -0.34 -8.38 0.06
N LEU A 84 0.96 -8.69 0.05
CA LEU A 84 1.98 -7.70 -0.28
C LEU A 84 2.11 -7.36 -1.78
N THR A 85 1.71 -8.25 -2.69
CA THR A 85 1.99 -8.13 -4.13
C THR A 85 0.91 -8.85 -4.95
N PRO A 86 0.67 -8.52 -6.25
CA PRO A 86 1.39 -7.56 -7.10
C PRO A 86 0.66 -6.22 -7.34
N PHE A 87 -0.57 -6.04 -6.86
CA PHE A 87 -1.37 -4.85 -7.19
C PHE A 87 -1.15 -3.65 -6.25
N ALA A 88 -0.35 -3.83 -5.19
CA ALA A 88 -0.06 -2.83 -4.17
C ALA A 88 1.28 -2.12 -4.47
N PRO A 89 1.30 -0.84 -4.92
CA PRO A 89 2.54 -0.15 -5.27
C PRO A 89 3.48 -0.01 -4.05
N TYR A 90 2.93 0.28 -2.87
CA TYR A 90 3.73 0.35 -1.63
C TYR A 90 4.13 -1.05 -1.14
N GLY A 91 3.34 -2.07 -1.45
CA GLY A 91 3.66 -3.47 -1.17
C GLY A 91 4.85 -3.98 -1.98
N ILE A 92 4.92 -3.64 -3.27
CA ILE A 92 6.10 -3.92 -4.11
C ILE A 92 7.32 -3.18 -3.57
N ALA A 93 7.19 -1.86 -3.35
CA ALA A 93 8.29 -1.04 -2.85
C ALA A 93 8.80 -1.51 -1.48
N GLY A 94 7.91 -1.86 -0.55
CA GLY A 94 8.28 -2.42 0.75
C GLY A 94 9.00 -3.76 0.64
N THR A 95 8.64 -4.58 -0.36
CA THR A 95 9.32 -5.85 -0.61
C THR A 95 10.73 -5.64 -1.18
N LEU A 96 10.90 -4.68 -2.09
CA LEU A 96 12.21 -4.29 -2.61
C LEU A 96 13.12 -3.72 -1.51
N LEU A 97 12.57 -2.92 -0.58
CA LEU A 97 13.33 -2.38 0.55
C LEU A 97 13.75 -3.44 1.57
N ALA A 98 13.00 -4.54 1.67
CA ALA A 98 13.35 -5.67 2.52
C ALA A 98 14.31 -6.66 1.84
N TRP A 99 14.74 -6.40 0.60
CA TRP A 99 15.64 -7.27 -0.14
C TRP A 99 16.99 -7.36 0.57
N GLY A 100 17.42 -8.58 0.89
CA GLY A 100 18.68 -8.85 1.59
C GLY A 100 18.57 -8.96 3.11
N LYS A 101 17.39 -8.74 3.70
CA LYS A 101 17.14 -9.11 5.11
C LYS A 101 16.55 -10.52 5.20
N ALA A 102 16.96 -11.26 6.24
CA ALA A 102 16.39 -12.58 6.53
C ALA A 102 14.86 -12.46 6.70
N PRO A 103 14.06 -13.29 6.02
CA PRO A 103 12.61 -13.17 6.07
C PRO A 103 12.07 -13.66 7.42
N GLU A 104 11.35 -12.78 8.13
CA GLU A 104 10.66 -13.14 9.36
C GLU A 104 9.18 -13.42 9.05
N TRP A 105 8.74 -14.63 9.34
CA TRP A 105 7.44 -15.15 8.93
C TRP A 105 6.39 -15.02 10.02
N LYS A 106 5.41 -14.12 9.82
CA LYS A 106 4.32 -13.91 10.78
C LYS A 106 2.93 -14.12 10.15
N PRO A 107 1.94 -14.60 10.92
CA PRO A 107 0.60 -14.86 10.40
C PRO A 107 -0.03 -13.61 9.78
N ALA A 108 -0.73 -13.79 8.67
CA ALA A 108 -1.28 -12.72 7.84
C ALA A 108 -2.63 -12.20 8.32
N GLY A 109 -3.38 -12.99 9.10
CA GLY A 109 -4.72 -12.68 9.56
C GLY A 109 -4.87 -11.28 10.16
N PRO A 110 -4.17 -10.94 11.27
CA PRO A 110 -4.31 -9.64 11.92
C PRO A 110 -3.92 -8.47 11.01
N LYS A 111 -2.98 -8.69 10.08
CA LYS A 111 -2.51 -7.65 9.15
C LYS A 111 -3.55 -7.33 8.08
N ARG A 112 -4.21 -8.37 7.55
CA ARG A 112 -5.29 -8.20 6.56
C ARG A 112 -6.48 -7.47 7.16
N PHE A 113 -6.83 -7.78 8.40
CA PHE A 113 -7.87 -7.06 9.12
C PHE A 113 -7.52 -5.57 9.29
N ALA A 114 -6.28 -5.26 9.67
CA ALA A 114 -5.81 -3.87 9.75
C ALA A 114 -5.93 -3.14 8.40
N TRP A 115 -5.58 -3.80 7.29
CA TRP A 115 -5.71 -3.20 5.95
C TRP A 115 -7.17 -3.02 5.52
N THR A 116 -8.09 -3.92 5.90
CA THR A 116 -9.52 -3.71 5.64
C THR A 116 -10.06 -2.49 6.37
N LEU A 117 -9.69 -2.31 7.65
CA LEU A 117 -10.08 -1.11 8.40
C LEU A 117 -9.49 0.15 7.78
N GLY A 118 -8.22 0.11 7.36
CA GLY A 118 -7.57 1.22 6.66
C GLY A 118 -8.30 1.60 5.37
N PHE A 119 -8.74 0.62 4.58
CA PHE A 119 -9.53 0.87 3.37
C PHE A 119 -10.85 1.58 3.68
N PHE A 120 -11.63 1.09 4.64
CA PHE A 120 -12.88 1.75 5.03
C PHE A 120 -12.67 3.18 5.52
N MET A 121 -11.62 3.43 6.30
CA MET A 121 -11.30 4.77 6.77
C MET A 121 -10.98 5.72 5.60
N VAL A 122 -10.19 5.26 4.62
CA VAL A 122 -9.92 6.04 3.40
C VAL A 122 -11.21 6.32 2.62
N CYS A 123 -12.08 5.31 2.45
CA CYS A 123 -13.37 5.50 1.77
C CYS A 123 -14.24 6.55 2.48
N ILE A 124 -14.36 6.49 3.80
CA ILE A 124 -15.12 7.46 4.59
C ILE A 124 -14.52 8.87 4.42
N CYS A 125 -13.20 9.01 4.50
CA CYS A 125 -12.51 10.29 4.28
C CYS A 125 -12.75 10.86 2.87
N VAL A 126 -12.71 10.02 1.83
CA VAL A 126 -12.98 10.44 0.44
C VAL A 126 -14.41 10.88 0.27
N VAL A 127 -15.39 10.13 0.81
CA VAL A 127 -16.81 10.49 0.75
C VAL A 127 -17.05 11.81 1.45
N MET A 128 -16.57 11.99 2.69
CA MET A 128 -16.71 13.25 3.42
C MET A 128 -16.04 14.43 2.70
N GLY A 129 -14.84 14.23 2.16
CA GLY A 129 -14.13 15.23 1.38
C GLY A 129 -14.90 15.62 0.12
N ALA A 130 -15.41 14.66 -0.63
CA ALA A 130 -16.20 14.89 -1.84
C ALA A 130 -17.53 15.62 -1.54
N LEU A 131 -18.22 15.27 -0.45
CA LEU A 131 -19.43 15.96 -0.01
C LEU A 131 -19.13 17.42 0.35
N ARG A 132 -18.07 17.71 1.10
CA ARG A 132 -17.66 19.09 1.40
C ARG A 132 -17.29 19.88 0.16
N LEU A 133 -16.58 19.27 -0.79
CA LEU A 133 -16.24 19.93 -2.06
C LEU A 133 -17.49 20.27 -2.87
N ARG A 134 -18.53 19.43 -2.86
CA ARG A 134 -19.82 19.73 -3.51
C ARG A 134 -20.54 20.90 -2.84
N ILE A 135 -20.67 20.88 -1.51
CA ILE A 135 -21.34 21.96 -0.76
C ILE A 135 -20.59 23.28 -0.91
N GLY A 136 -19.26 23.28 -0.80
CA GLY A 136 -18.45 24.49 -0.98
C GLY A 136 -18.46 25.05 -2.41
N THR A 137 -18.72 24.23 -3.42
CA THR A 137 -18.90 24.72 -4.81
C THR A 137 -20.29 25.31 -5.00
N VAL A 138 -21.34 24.70 -4.43
CA VAL A 138 -22.72 25.22 -4.48
C VAL A 138 -22.90 26.49 -3.65
N ALA A 139 -22.19 26.64 -2.53
CA ALA A 139 -22.28 27.81 -1.65
C ALA A 139 -21.50 29.05 -2.15
N VAL A 140 -20.64 28.88 -3.17
CA VAL A 140 -19.84 29.98 -3.77
C VAL A 140 -20.41 30.40 -5.14
N CYS A 141 -21.45 29.70 -5.63
CA CYS A 141 -22.27 30.12 -6.76
C CYS A 141 -23.53 30.82 -6.28
#